data_AF-A0A091LSZ3-F1
#
_entry.id   AF-A0A091LSZ3-F1
#
_cell.length_a   1.000
_cell.length_b   1.000
_cell.length_c   1.000
_cell.angle_alpha   90.00
_cell.angle_beta   90.00
_cell.angle_gamma   90.00
#
_symmetry.space_group_name_H-M   'P 1'
#
loop_
_entity.id
_entity.type
_entity.pdbx_description
1 polymer ?
#
loop_
_entity_poly.entity_id
_entity_poly.type
_entity_poly.pdbx_seq_one_letter_code
_entity_poly.pdbx_strand_id
1 'polypeptide(L)'
;MATVDDLKFQEFDDAANLLAANPDATTISIDEPVEIPKNQRGRLQEPGREEDDELLGTDDSDKTELLAGQKKSAPFWTFEYYQTFFDVDTYQVLDRIKGSVFPVPGKNFVRLYIRSNPDLYGPFWICATLVFTIAVSGNLSNFFIHLGKPTYHYVPEFRKVSIAATAIYAYAWLVPLALWGFLMWRNSKVMNIVSYSFLEIVCVYGYSLFIYIPTAILWIIPQKVVRWVLVMFSLCLSGSVLVMTFWPAVRDDNRRIALATVGTVVLLHALLAVGCLAYFFDAPELDFPAPIIPAHNGTTVVTKS
;
A
#
# COMPACT_ATOMS: atom_id res chain seq x y z
N MET A 1 -58.65 -0.12 1.95
CA MET A 1 -58.47 1.26 2.44
C MET A 1 -58.75 1.23 3.93
N ALA A 2 -57.72 0.94 4.73
CA ALA A 2 -57.84 0.83 6.18
C ALA A 2 -57.70 2.22 6.81
N THR A 3 -58.60 2.54 7.71
CA THR A 3 -58.79 3.84 8.36
C THR A 3 -57.88 4.02 9.57
N VAL A 4 -57.65 5.29 9.92
CA VAL A 4 -56.55 5.86 10.71
C VAL A 4 -56.57 5.54 12.22
N ASP A 5 -57.25 4.46 12.64
CA ASP A 5 -57.46 4.14 14.07
C ASP A 5 -56.63 2.93 14.58
N ASP A 6 -55.81 2.31 13.74
CA ASP A 6 -55.02 1.11 14.09
C ASP A 6 -53.59 1.40 14.63
N LEU A 7 -53.34 2.64 15.10
CA LEU A 7 -52.06 3.04 15.69
C LEU A 7 -52.23 3.74 17.04
N LYS A 8 -53.00 3.12 17.94
CA LYS A 8 -52.96 3.46 19.38
C LYS A 8 -51.90 2.61 20.08
N PHE A 9 -50.85 3.29 20.51
CA PHE A 9 -49.64 2.74 21.10
C PHE A 9 -49.89 2.22 22.52
N GLN A 10 -49.90 0.89 22.67
CA GLN A 10 -50.02 0.15 23.93
C GLN A 10 -48.95 0.53 24.98
N GLU A 11 -47.80 1.08 24.57
CA GLU A 11 -46.67 1.43 25.45
C GLU A 11 -46.96 2.57 26.43
N PHE A 12 -47.90 3.48 26.12
CA PHE A 12 -48.17 4.63 27.00
C PHE A 12 -49.06 4.29 28.20
N ASP A 13 -49.94 3.29 28.06
CA ASP A 13 -50.79 2.82 29.15
C ASP A 13 -50.00 2.00 30.18
N ASP A 14 -48.97 1.26 29.73
CA ASP A 14 -48.08 0.51 30.62
C ASP A 14 -47.17 1.43 31.44
N ALA A 15 -46.71 2.55 30.87
CA ALA A 15 -45.92 3.56 31.58
C ALA A 15 -46.74 4.28 32.68
N ALA A 16 -48.02 4.57 32.41
CA ALA A 16 -48.92 5.18 33.39
C ALA A 16 -49.24 4.23 34.56
N ASN A 17 -49.40 2.94 34.29
CA ASN A 17 -49.63 1.91 35.32
C ASN A 17 -48.39 1.65 36.18
N LEU A 18 -47.17 1.76 35.63
CA LEU A 18 -45.92 1.62 36.38
C LEU A 18 -45.63 2.82 37.30
N LEU A 19 -46.08 4.03 36.92
CA LEU A 19 -45.97 5.24 37.74
C LEU A 19 -47.00 5.28 38.88
N ALA A 20 -48.16 4.63 38.73
CA ALA A 20 -49.16 4.51 39.79
C ALA A 20 -48.78 3.49 40.89
N ALA A 21 -47.82 2.60 40.62
CA ALA A 21 -47.44 1.50 41.52
C ALA A 21 -46.40 1.89 42.59
N ASN A 22 -45.75 3.07 42.49
CA ASN A 22 -44.71 3.47 43.43
C ASN A 22 -44.62 5.01 43.61
N PRO A 23 -45.42 5.61 44.51
CA PRO A 23 -45.53 7.07 44.66
C PRO A 23 -44.30 7.76 45.28
N ASP A 24 -43.31 7.01 45.77
CA ASP A 24 -42.09 7.55 46.42
C ASP A 24 -40.82 7.45 45.55
N ALA A 25 -40.95 7.18 44.25
CA ALA A 25 -39.81 7.15 43.33
C ALA A 25 -39.24 8.57 43.12
N THR A 26 -37.99 8.78 43.55
CA THR A 26 -37.28 10.05 43.46
C THR A 26 -37.00 10.43 42.00
N THR A 27 -37.68 11.45 41.47
CA THR A 27 -37.39 12.03 40.15
C THR A 27 -36.22 13.00 40.26
N ILE A 28 -35.18 12.79 39.44
CA ILE A 28 -34.04 13.71 39.32
C ILE A 28 -34.48 14.82 38.35
N SER A 29 -34.82 16.00 38.88
CA SER A 29 -34.99 17.21 38.07
C SER A 29 -33.61 17.80 37.75
N ILE A 30 -33.30 17.96 36.47
CA ILE A 30 -32.13 18.71 36.02
C ILE A 30 -32.57 20.16 35.81
N ASP A 31 -32.10 21.06 36.67
CA ASP A 31 -32.24 22.51 36.52
C ASP A 31 -31.29 23.03 35.43
N GLU A 32 -31.84 23.66 34.38
CA GLU A 32 -31.06 24.46 33.43
C GLU A 32 -30.81 25.88 33.98
N PRO A 33 -29.56 26.39 33.99
CA PRO A 33 -29.30 27.79 34.29
C PRO A 33 -29.57 28.67 33.05
N VAL A 34 -30.51 29.60 33.21
CA VAL A 34 -30.79 30.71 32.28
C VAL A 34 -29.70 31.78 32.39
N GLU A 35 -28.88 31.96 31.34
CA GLU A 35 -28.00 33.12 31.20
C GLU A 35 -28.64 34.24 30.35
N ILE A 36 -28.65 35.44 30.92
CA ILE A 36 -29.19 36.69 30.35
C ILE A 36 -28.10 37.39 29.53
N PRO A 37 -28.34 37.86 28.28
CA PRO A 37 -27.31 38.52 27.50
C PRO A 37 -27.20 40.03 27.83
N LYS A 38 -25.97 40.49 28.13
CA LYS A 38 -25.61 41.93 28.20
C LYS A 38 -24.95 42.38 26.90
N ASN A 39 -25.50 43.45 26.33
CA ASN A 39 -25.07 44.15 25.13
C ASN A 39 -24.10 45.29 25.49
N GLN A 40 -22.93 45.41 24.83
CA GLN A 40 -22.21 46.70 24.66
C GLN A 40 -21.18 46.67 23.49
N ARG A 41 -21.64 47.15 22.33
CA ARG A 41 -21.06 48.12 21.37
C ARG A 41 -19.52 48.34 21.19
N GLY A 42 -19.11 48.22 19.91
CA GLY A 42 -18.20 49.12 19.16
C GLY A 42 -16.82 48.53 18.82
N ARG A 43 -16.25 48.55 17.60
CA ARG A 43 -16.46 49.39 16.39
C ARG A 43 -15.55 48.88 15.23
N LEU A 44 -16.10 48.76 14.00
CA LEU A 44 -15.53 48.87 12.61
C LEU A 44 -14.34 47.93 12.22
N GLN A 45 -14.22 47.31 11.03
CA GLN A 45 -14.65 47.67 9.67
C GLN A 45 -14.57 46.46 8.70
N GLU A 46 -15.53 46.37 7.77
CA GLU A 46 -15.70 45.45 6.61
C GLU A 46 -14.77 45.76 5.41
N PRO A 47 -14.78 45.07 4.22
CA PRO A 47 -15.82 44.19 3.64
C PRO A 47 -15.41 42.91 2.86
N GLY A 48 -16.39 41.99 2.72
CA GLY A 48 -16.79 41.42 1.42
C GLY A 48 -16.29 40.02 1.05
N ARG A 49 -17.21 39.02 1.06
CA ARG A 49 -17.84 38.43 -0.15
C ARG A 49 -18.79 37.29 0.27
N GLU A 50 -20.07 37.43 -0.10
CA GLU A 50 -21.13 36.43 0.02
C GLU A 50 -21.16 35.48 -1.21
N GLU A 51 -21.96 34.41 -1.08
CA GLU A 51 -22.44 33.43 -2.09
C GLU A 51 -21.44 32.26 -2.33
N ASP A 52 -21.76 30.97 -2.08
CA ASP A 52 -22.97 30.21 -2.41
C ASP A 52 -23.36 29.15 -1.34
N ASP A 53 -24.67 29.07 -1.09
CA ASP A 53 -25.39 27.94 -0.48
C ASP A 53 -25.63 26.82 -1.52
N GLU A 54 -26.01 25.63 -1.02
CA GLU A 54 -26.56 24.44 -1.70
C GLU A 54 -25.59 23.27 -2.00
N LEU A 55 -25.55 22.29 -1.09
CA LEU A 55 -25.95 20.92 -1.45
C LEU A 55 -26.39 20.12 -0.21
N LEU A 56 -27.69 19.83 -0.17
CA LEU A 56 -28.38 19.00 0.81
C LEU A 56 -28.39 17.53 0.31
N GLY A 57 -28.16 16.57 1.21
CA GLY A 57 -28.35 15.13 0.98
C GLY A 57 -27.06 14.34 1.24
N THR A 58 -26.94 13.57 2.32
CA THR A 58 -27.70 12.32 2.51
C THR A 58 -27.61 11.89 3.98
N ASP A 59 -28.74 11.84 4.70
CA ASP A 59 -28.88 11.31 6.08
C ASP A 59 -28.65 9.77 6.17
N ASP A 60 -28.17 9.16 5.09
CA ASP A 60 -27.86 7.73 5.01
C ASP A 60 -26.41 7.41 5.44
N SER A 61 -25.50 8.41 5.51
CA SER A 61 -24.13 8.20 6.02
C SER A 61 -24.11 7.88 7.50
N ASP A 62 -24.92 8.58 8.29
CA ASP A 62 -24.87 8.54 9.75
C ASP A 62 -25.52 7.26 10.30
N LYS A 63 -26.51 6.71 9.59
CA LYS A 63 -27.06 5.38 9.87
C LYS A 63 -26.09 4.25 9.53
N THR A 64 -25.20 4.45 8.56
CA THR A 64 -24.19 3.45 8.18
C THR A 64 -23.07 3.36 9.21
N GLU A 65 -22.67 4.50 9.82
CA GLU A 65 -21.70 4.51 10.94
C GLU A 65 -22.27 3.92 12.24
N LEU A 66 -23.55 4.15 12.55
CA LEU A 66 -24.18 3.61 13.76
C LEU A 66 -24.40 2.08 13.74
N LEU A 67 -24.53 1.48 12.55
CA LEU A 67 -24.60 0.02 12.39
C LEU A 67 -23.22 -0.65 12.27
N ALA A 68 -22.15 0.11 12.01
CA ALA A 68 -20.78 -0.38 12.06
C ALA A 68 -20.29 -0.65 13.49
N GLY A 69 -21.00 -0.12 14.50
CA GLY A 69 -20.63 -0.18 15.92
C GLY A 69 -20.74 -1.53 16.64
N GLN A 70 -21.13 -2.61 15.96
CA GLN A 70 -21.28 -3.92 16.61
C GLN A 70 -20.85 -5.14 15.78
N LYS A 71 -19.95 -4.97 14.79
CA LYS A 71 -19.26 -6.14 14.25
C LYS A 71 -18.26 -6.65 15.28
N LYS A 72 -18.58 -7.75 15.97
CA LYS A 72 -17.58 -8.53 16.72
C LYS A 72 -16.40 -8.76 15.78
N SER A 73 -15.22 -8.25 16.15
CA SER A 73 -13.99 -8.45 15.39
C SER A 73 -13.86 -9.95 15.11
N ALA A 74 -13.93 -10.32 13.83
CA ALA A 74 -13.84 -11.71 13.44
C ALA A 74 -12.48 -12.25 13.90
N PRO A 75 -12.41 -13.49 14.42
CA PRO A 75 -11.13 -14.03 14.85
C PRO A 75 -10.10 -14.03 13.72
N PHE A 76 -8.82 -13.84 14.02
CA PHE A 76 -7.78 -13.63 13.00
C PHE A 76 -7.63 -14.77 11.97
N TRP A 77 -8.12 -15.97 12.28
CA TRP A 77 -8.09 -17.14 11.40
C TRP A 77 -9.28 -17.25 10.45
N THR A 78 -10.26 -16.34 10.53
CA THR A 78 -11.42 -16.36 9.64
C THR A 78 -11.15 -15.56 8.38
N PHE A 79 -11.80 -15.95 7.27
CA PHE A 79 -11.74 -15.19 6.03
C PHE A 79 -12.29 -13.76 6.21
N GLU A 80 -13.35 -13.60 7.01
CA GLU A 80 -13.96 -12.29 7.29
C GLU A 80 -12.97 -11.31 7.93
N TYR A 81 -12.05 -11.79 8.78
CA TYR A 81 -10.99 -10.95 9.33
C TYR A 81 -10.12 -10.36 8.21
N TYR A 82 -9.66 -11.19 7.28
CA TYR A 82 -8.79 -10.73 6.18
C TYR A 82 -9.54 -9.90 5.13
N GLN A 83 -10.83 -10.15 4.92
CA GLN A 83 -11.65 -9.40 3.98
C GLN A 83 -11.63 -7.90 4.28
N THR A 84 -11.59 -7.51 5.57
CA THR A 84 -11.53 -6.10 5.97
C THR A 84 -10.29 -5.35 5.44
N PHE A 85 -9.16 -6.04 5.26
CA PHE A 85 -7.95 -5.42 4.69
C PHE A 85 -7.97 -5.29 3.16
N PHE A 86 -8.97 -5.86 2.50
CA PHE A 86 -9.21 -5.72 1.06
C PHE A 86 -10.47 -4.90 0.76
N ASP A 87 -11.21 -4.50 1.79
CA ASP A 87 -12.38 -3.63 1.70
C ASP A 87 -11.92 -2.17 1.57
N VAL A 88 -11.39 -1.83 0.40
CA VAL A 88 -10.84 -0.52 0.07
C VAL A 88 -11.47 0.04 -1.18
N ASP A 89 -11.80 1.33 -1.16
CA ASP A 89 -12.29 2.02 -2.34
C ASP A 89 -11.15 2.36 -3.31
N THR A 90 -11.49 2.42 -4.60
CA THR A 90 -10.57 2.83 -5.66
C THR A 90 -9.88 4.17 -5.37
N TYR A 91 -10.60 5.14 -4.83
CA TYR A 91 -10.04 6.46 -4.51
C TYR A 91 -8.97 6.39 -3.42
N GLN A 92 -9.16 5.54 -2.41
CA GLN A 92 -8.18 5.35 -1.33
C GLN A 92 -6.88 4.74 -1.89
N VAL A 93 -7.00 3.74 -2.77
CA VAL A 93 -5.85 3.12 -3.43
C VAL A 93 -5.12 4.13 -4.32
N LEU A 94 -5.85 4.93 -5.10
CA LEU A 94 -5.26 5.96 -5.96
C LEU A 94 -4.56 7.06 -5.16
N ASP A 95 -5.12 7.46 -4.02
CA ASP A 95 -4.51 8.47 -3.14
C ASP A 95 -3.22 7.95 -2.50
N ARG A 96 -3.21 6.69 -2.05
CA ARG A 96 -2.01 5.99 -1.57
C ARG A 96 -0.94 5.86 -2.66
N ILE A 97 -1.32 5.52 -3.89
CA ILE A 97 -0.40 5.49 -5.03
C ILE A 97 0.17 6.89 -5.28
N LYS A 98 -0.68 7.93 -5.35
CA LYS A 98 -0.21 9.32 -5.54
C LYS A 98 0.76 9.73 -4.45
N GLY A 99 0.47 9.44 -3.18
CA GLY A 99 1.37 9.75 -2.07
C GLY A 99 2.68 8.95 -2.10
N SER A 100 2.68 7.73 -2.66
CA SER A 100 3.90 6.94 -2.88
C SER A 100 4.74 7.44 -4.05
N VAL A 101 4.12 8.10 -5.03
CA VAL A 101 4.83 8.68 -6.18
C VAL A 101 5.30 10.11 -5.87
N PHE A 102 4.55 10.86 -5.08
CA PHE A 102 4.84 12.25 -4.73
C PHE A 102 4.86 12.41 -3.20
N PRO A 103 5.93 11.94 -2.52
CA PRO A 103 6.03 12.10 -1.07
C PRO A 103 6.16 13.58 -0.72
N VAL A 104 5.20 14.11 0.04
CA VAL A 104 5.21 15.51 0.51
C VAL A 104 6.19 15.65 1.67
N PRO A 105 7.26 16.45 1.54
CA PRO A 105 8.22 16.67 2.62
C PRO A 105 7.53 17.20 3.88
N GLY A 106 7.79 16.59 5.03
CA GLY A 106 7.25 17.02 6.33
C GLY A 106 5.93 16.35 6.77
N LYS A 107 5.30 15.53 5.92
CA LYS A 107 4.13 14.72 6.30
C LYS A 107 4.50 13.23 6.24
N ASN A 108 4.15 12.47 7.29
CA ASN A 108 4.44 11.03 7.36
C ASN A 108 3.39 10.24 6.57
N PHE A 109 3.82 9.41 5.60
CA PHE A 109 2.92 8.66 4.71
C PHE A 109 1.95 7.76 5.49
N VAL A 110 2.43 7.06 6.52
CA VAL A 110 1.57 6.22 7.37
C VAL A 110 0.51 7.05 8.06
N ARG A 111 0.91 8.16 8.71
CA ARG A 111 -0.04 9.02 9.43
C ARG A 111 -1.08 9.64 8.50
N LEU A 112 -0.73 9.97 7.26
CA LEU A 112 -1.60 10.69 6.35
C LEU A 112 -2.53 9.76 5.56
N TYR A 113 -2.06 8.57 5.17
CA TYR A 113 -2.78 7.73 4.20
C TYR A 113 -3.15 6.32 4.70
N ILE A 114 -2.51 5.83 5.78
CA ILE A 114 -2.60 4.42 6.18
C ILE A 114 -3.22 4.23 7.56
N ARG A 115 -2.90 5.10 8.54
CA ARG A 115 -3.18 4.86 9.96
C ARG A 115 -4.67 4.66 10.30
N SER A 116 -5.57 5.21 9.49
CA SER A 116 -7.01 5.02 9.67
C SER A 116 -7.50 3.65 9.20
N ASN A 117 -6.88 3.05 8.18
CA ASN A 117 -7.29 1.77 7.60
C ASN A 117 -6.14 1.13 6.77
N PRO A 118 -5.18 0.42 7.39
CA PRO A 118 -4.11 -0.25 6.65
C PRO A 118 -4.66 -1.41 5.81
N ASP A 119 -4.26 -1.50 4.55
CA ASP A 119 -4.74 -2.51 3.61
C ASP A 119 -3.66 -3.50 3.17
N LEU A 120 -4.11 -4.60 2.55
CA LEU A 120 -3.28 -5.58 1.86
C LEU A 120 -3.40 -5.50 0.33
N TYR A 121 -4.16 -4.54 -0.20
CA TYR A 121 -4.37 -4.34 -1.63
C TYR A 121 -3.06 -4.02 -2.34
N GLY A 122 -2.31 -3.02 -1.85
CA GLY A 122 -1.00 -2.68 -2.42
C GLY A 122 -0.01 -3.86 -2.39
N PRO A 123 0.31 -4.41 -1.21
CA PRO A 123 1.22 -5.56 -1.05
C PRO A 123 0.85 -6.80 -1.86
N PHE A 124 -0.43 -7.00 -2.18
CA PHE A 124 -0.87 -8.12 -3.00
C PHE A 124 -0.86 -7.76 -4.50
N TRP A 125 -1.64 -6.76 -4.92
CA TRP A 125 -1.90 -6.47 -6.33
C TRP A 125 -0.77 -5.68 -7.02
N ILE A 126 -0.12 -4.74 -6.33
CA ILE A 126 1.03 -4.01 -6.90
C ILE A 126 2.19 -4.99 -7.09
N CYS A 127 2.45 -5.85 -6.10
CA CYS A 127 3.46 -6.90 -6.21
C CYS A 127 3.15 -7.87 -7.35
N ALA A 128 1.91 -8.39 -7.45
CA ALA A 128 1.52 -9.28 -8.54
C ALA A 128 1.72 -8.63 -9.91
N THR A 129 1.28 -7.40 -10.07
CA THR A 129 1.44 -6.63 -11.32
C THR A 129 2.91 -6.47 -11.65
N LEU A 130 3.72 -6.06 -10.68
CA LEU A 130 5.16 -5.87 -10.86
C LEU A 130 5.87 -7.16 -11.27
N VAL A 131 5.52 -8.31 -10.67
CA VAL A 131 6.05 -9.63 -11.03
C VAL A 131 5.81 -9.93 -12.51
N PHE A 132 4.57 -9.78 -12.96
CA PHE A 132 4.22 -10.03 -14.36
C PHE A 132 4.89 -9.01 -15.29
N THR A 133 4.88 -7.73 -14.93
CA THR A 133 5.51 -6.68 -15.75
C THR A 133 7.01 -6.91 -15.89
N ILE A 134 7.74 -7.21 -14.83
CA ILE A 134 9.19 -7.50 -14.91
C ILE A 134 9.46 -8.74 -15.77
N ALA A 135 8.69 -9.82 -15.57
CA ALA A 135 8.90 -11.05 -16.31
C ALA A 135 8.60 -10.87 -17.81
N VAL A 136 7.51 -10.20 -18.16
CA VAL A 136 7.13 -9.95 -19.56
C VAL A 136 8.09 -8.95 -20.21
N SER A 137 8.35 -7.82 -19.56
CA SER A 137 9.26 -6.79 -20.07
C SER A 137 10.70 -7.31 -20.22
N GLY A 138 11.19 -8.13 -19.29
CA GLY A 138 12.51 -8.75 -19.37
C GLY A 138 12.63 -9.72 -20.54
N ASN A 139 11.62 -10.55 -20.78
CA ASN A 139 11.56 -11.43 -21.96
C ASN A 139 11.51 -10.62 -23.27
N LEU A 140 10.68 -9.57 -23.32
CA LEU A 140 10.59 -8.70 -24.50
C LEU A 140 11.88 -7.91 -24.74
N SER A 141 12.56 -7.48 -23.69
CA SER A 141 13.85 -6.82 -23.80
C SER A 141 14.93 -7.76 -24.35
N ASN A 142 14.95 -9.01 -23.89
CA ASN A 142 15.83 -10.05 -24.44
C ASN A 142 15.55 -10.28 -25.95
N PHE A 143 14.28 -10.32 -26.35
CA PHE A 143 13.90 -10.40 -27.76
C PHE A 143 14.45 -9.22 -28.58
N PHE A 144 14.31 -7.98 -28.09
CA PHE A 144 14.82 -6.81 -28.79
C PHE A 144 16.35 -6.77 -28.90
N ILE A 145 17.09 -7.26 -27.89
CA ILE A 145 18.57 -7.35 -27.95
C ILE A 145 19.03 -8.29 -29.07
N HIS A 146 18.26 -9.33 -29.37
CA HIS A 146 18.60 -10.36 -30.35
C HIS A 146 17.88 -10.21 -31.69
N LEU A 147 17.10 -9.15 -31.86
CA LEU A 147 16.35 -8.90 -33.07
C LEU A 147 17.30 -8.82 -34.27
N GLY A 148 17.06 -9.64 -35.29
CA GLY A 148 17.88 -9.69 -36.51
C GLY A 148 19.15 -10.56 -36.42
N LYS A 149 19.41 -11.26 -35.29
CA LYS A 149 20.48 -12.26 -35.21
C LYS A 149 19.99 -13.60 -35.81
N PRO A 150 20.51 -14.06 -36.96
CA PRO A 150 19.98 -15.24 -37.68
C PRO A 150 20.20 -16.57 -36.94
N THR A 151 21.12 -16.61 -35.96
CA THR A 151 21.45 -17.79 -35.16
C THR A 151 20.69 -17.85 -33.82
N TYR A 152 19.89 -16.83 -33.50
CA TYR A 152 19.20 -16.77 -32.21
C TYR A 152 17.77 -17.29 -32.31
N HIS A 153 17.50 -18.43 -31.68
CA HIS A 153 16.15 -18.93 -31.50
C HIS A 153 15.57 -18.41 -30.17
N TYR A 154 14.66 -17.45 -30.27
CA TYR A 154 13.99 -16.90 -29.09
C TYR A 154 13.08 -17.95 -28.44
N VAL A 155 13.29 -18.18 -27.15
CA VAL A 155 12.43 -19.02 -26.31
C VAL A 155 12.09 -18.22 -25.04
N PRO A 156 10.80 -17.93 -24.76
CA PRO A 156 10.39 -17.26 -23.54
C PRO A 156 10.81 -18.05 -22.28
N GLU A 157 11.45 -17.37 -21.34
CA GLU A 157 11.87 -17.96 -20.07
C GLU A 157 10.79 -17.78 -19.00
N PHE A 158 9.86 -18.73 -18.91
CA PHE A 158 8.77 -18.70 -17.93
C PHE A 158 9.26 -18.75 -16.48
N ARG A 159 10.44 -19.34 -16.22
CA ARG A 159 11.07 -19.37 -14.90
C ARG A 159 11.30 -17.97 -14.31
N LYS A 160 11.43 -16.93 -15.16
CA LYS A 160 11.55 -15.54 -14.72
C LYS A 160 10.35 -15.10 -13.88
N VAL A 161 9.14 -15.60 -14.15
CA VAL A 161 7.95 -15.29 -13.34
C VAL A 161 8.12 -15.78 -11.91
N SER A 162 8.52 -17.04 -11.71
CA SER A 162 8.71 -17.62 -10.38
C SER A 162 9.83 -16.93 -9.60
N ILE A 163 10.93 -16.56 -10.27
CA ILE A 163 12.05 -15.85 -9.63
C ILE A 163 11.64 -14.42 -9.26
N ALA A 164 10.94 -13.71 -10.14
CA ALA A 164 10.40 -12.38 -9.85
C ALA A 164 9.40 -12.43 -8.69
N ALA A 165 8.47 -13.40 -8.70
CA ALA A 165 7.52 -13.63 -7.62
C ALA A 165 8.23 -13.84 -6.29
N THR A 166 9.21 -14.76 -6.27
CA THR A 166 9.98 -15.05 -5.06
C THR A 166 10.69 -13.81 -4.54
N ALA A 167 11.41 -13.08 -5.41
CA ALA A 167 12.17 -11.90 -5.01
C ALA A 167 11.26 -10.77 -4.49
N ILE A 168 10.20 -10.43 -5.21
CA ILE A 168 9.31 -9.32 -4.87
C ILE A 168 8.50 -9.63 -3.61
N TYR A 169 7.88 -10.81 -3.52
CA TYR A 169 7.09 -11.15 -2.32
C TYR A 169 7.98 -11.40 -1.10
N ALA A 170 9.17 -12.00 -1.25
CA ALA A 170 10.10 -12.11 -0.14
C ALA A 170 10.50 -10.72 0.38
N TYR A 171 10.80 -9.77 -0.50
CA TYR A 171 11.08 -8.40 -0.12
C TYR A 171 9.88 -7.73 0.57
N ALA A 172 8.69 -7.79 -0.04
CA ALA A 172 7.49 -7.11 0.43
C ALA A 172 6.94 -7.64 1.77
N TRP A 173 7.32 -8.85 2.19
CA TRP A 173 6.86 -9.45 3.44
C TRP A 173 7.97 -9.62 4.48
N LEU A 174 9.13 -10.18 4.10
CA LEU A 174 10.19 -10.50 5.06
C LEU A 174 10.91 -9.24 5.55
N VAL A 175 11.13 -8.24 4.70
CA VAL A 175 11.79 -6.99 5.11
C VAL A 175 10.89 -6.20 6.07
N PRO A 176 9.60 -5.96 5.77
CA PRO A 176 8.67 -5.38 6.75
C PRO A 176 8.56 -6.17 8.05
N LEU A 177 8.55 -7.50 7.99
CA LEU A 177 8.49 -8.35 9.20
C LEU A 177 9.72 -8.16 10.08
N ALA A 178 10.92 -8.19 9.48
CA ALA A 178 12.16 -7.96 10.20
C ALA A 178 12.24 -6.54 10.78
N LEU A 179 11.83 -5.53 10.01
CA LEU A 179 11.77 -4.14 10.46
C LEU A 179 10.77 -3.96 11.60
N TRP A 180 9.57 -4.53 11.49
CA TRP A 180 8.55 -4.51 12.53
C TRP A 180 9.06 -5.15 13.81
N GLY A 181 9.64 -6.36 13.73
CA GLY A 181 10.19 -7.06 14.89
C GLY A 181 11.32 -6.25 15.56
N PHE A 182 12.18 -5.62 14.76
CA PHE A 182 13.22 -4.73 15.26
C PHE A 182 12.63 -3.50 15.95
N LEU A 183 11.67 -2.80 15.33
CA LEU A 183 11.04 -1.61 15.90
C LEU A 183 10.27 -1.94 17.19
N MET A 184 9.57 -3.08 17.24
CA MET A 184 8.86 -3.55 18.43
C MET A 184 9.83 -3.82 19.59
N TRP A 185 10.96 -4.48 19.30
CA TRP A 185 12.02 -4.71 20.28
C TRP A 185 12.65 -3.39 20.78
N ARG A 186 12.88 -2.41 19.89
CA ARG A 186 13.41 -1.09 20.25
C ARG A 186 12.42 -0.26 21.07
N ASN A 187 11.14 -0.26 20.71
CA ASN A 187 10.09 0.49 21.40
C ASN A 187 9.92 0.01 22.85
N SER A 188 10.14 -1.27 23.10
CA SER A 188 10.16 -1.84 24.46
C SER A 188 11.32 -1.32 25.34
N LYS A 189 12.34 -0.69 24.73
CA LYS A 189 13.55 -0.18 25.42
C LYS A 189 13.63 1.35 25.44
N VAL A 190 13.12 2.00 24.40
CA VAL A 190 13.09 3.45 24.22
C VAL A 190 11.65 3.80 23.87
N MET A 191 10.98 4.62 24.69
CA MET A 191 9.61 5.06 24.42
C MET A 191 9.60 5.84 23.09
N ASN A 192 9.19 5.18 22.01
CA ASN A 192 9.09 5.83 20.70
C ASN A 192 7.72 6.47 20.56
N ILE A 193 7.70 7.71 20.06
CA ILE A 193 6.49 8.51 19.89
C ILE A 193 5.55 7.91 18.84
N VAL A 194 6.08 7.12 17.91
CA VAL A 194 5.34 6.50 16.80
C VAL A 194 5.49 4.99 16.85
N SER A 195 4.37 4.31 17.11
CA SER A 195 4.26 2.85 17.03
C SER A 195 3.56 2.47 15.74
N TYR A 196 4.17 1.59 14.95
CA TYR A 196 3.61 1.08 13.71
C TYR A 196 3.15 -0.38 13.86
N SER A 197 1.97 -0.68 13.36
CA SER A 197 1.50 -2.06 13.15
C SER A 197 2.26 -2.71 12.00
N PHE A 198 2.42 -4.04 12.06
CA PHE A 198 3.02 -4.82 10.97
C PHE A 198 2.33 -4.54 9.63
N LEU A 199 1.00 -4.46 9.61
CA LEU A 199 0.23 -4.20 8.39
C LEU A 199 0.49 -2.81 7.81
N GLU A 200 0.71 -1.80 8.66
CA GLU A 200 1.07 -0.46 8.18
C GLU A 200 2.42 -0.49 7.45
N ILE A 201 3.41 -1.20 8.02
CA ILE A 201 4.74 -1.32 7.41
C ILE A 201 4.67 -2.10 6.09
N VAL A 202 3.94 -3.22 6.05
CA VAL A 202 3.75 -4.01 4.82
C VAL A 202 3.04 -3.19 3.75
N CYS A 203 1.97 -2.47 4.10
CA CYS A 203 1.25 -1.56 3.22
C CYS A 203 2.19 -0.52 2.59
N VAL A 204 2.99 0.20 3.40
CA VAL A 204 3.98 1.17 2.91
C VAL A 204 4.92 0.53 1.88
N TYR A 205 5.48 -0.64 2.19
CA TYR A 205 6.39 -1.34 1.29
C TYR A 205 5.69 -1.72 -0.02
N GLY A 206 4.46 -2.25 0.04
CA GLY A 206 3.67 -2.59 -1.14
C GLY A 206 3.43 -1.40 -2.07
N TYR A 207 2.98 -0.27 -1.52
CA TYR A 207 2.75 0.94 -2.33
C TYR A 207 4.05 1.57 -2.85
N SER A 208 5.14 1.53 -2.08
CA SER A 208 6.44 2.04 -2.54
C SER A 208 6.91 1.34 -3.83
N LEU A 209 6.52 0.08 -4.04
CA LEU A 209 6.92 -0.68 -5.22
C LEU A 209 6.20 -0.27 -6.51
N PHE A 210 5.12 0.52 -6.43
CA PHE A 210 4.33 0.93 -7.59
C PHE A 210 5.18 1.57 -8.68
N ILE A 211 6.13 2.44 -8.31
CA ILE A 211 7.01 3.16 -9.25
C ILE A 211 7.80 2.19 -10.14
N TYR A 212 8.11 0.98 -9.66
CA TYR A 212 8.84 0.00 -10.47
C TYR A 212 8.00 -0.62 -11.59
N ILE A 213 6.67 -0.54 -11.55
CA ILE A 213 5.80 -1.05 -12.64
C ILE A 213 6.04 -0.27 -13.94
N PRO A 214 5.83 1.06 -14.01
CA PRO A 214 6.14 1.81 -15.23
C PRO A 214 7.64 1.78 -15.55
N THR A 215 8.50 1.75 -14.54
CA THR A 215 9.96 1.62 -14.73
C THR A 215 10.33 0.34 -15.48
N ALA A 216 9.75 -0.81 -15.11
CA ALA A 216 10.03 -2.09 -15.74
C ALA A 216 9.58 -2.15 -17.20
N ILE A 217 8.51 -1.43 -17.56
CA ILE A 217 8.11 -1.26 -18.97
C ILE A 217 9.15 -0.43 -19.72
N LEU A 218 9.61 0.69 -19.14
CA LEU A 218 10.62 1.53 -19.78
C LEU A 218 11.98 0.82 -19.96
N TRP A 219 12.33 -0.12 -19.07
CA TRP A 219 13.53 -0.95 -19.19
C TRP A 219 13.54 -1.92 -20.37
N ILE A 220 12.42 -2.08 -21.10
CA ILE A 220 12.38 -2.83 -22.36
C ILE A 220 13.42 -2.27 -23.35
N ILE A 221 13.65 -0.96 -23.35
CA ILE A 221 14.61 -0.28 -24.22
C ILE A 221 16.03 -0.79 -23.91
N PRO A 222 16.74 -1.42 -24.86
CA PRO A 222 18.04 -2.05 -24.63
C PRO A 222 19.19 -1.03 -24.66
N GLN A 223 19.09 0.02 -23.85
CA GLN A 223 20.08 1.08 -23.72
C GLN A 223 20.55 1.18 -22.27
N LYS A 224 21.83 0.88 -22.03
CA LYS A 224 22.41 0.83 -20.67
C LYS A 224 22.21 2.14 -19.91
N VAL A 225 22.49 3.28 -20.55
CA VAL A 225 22.35 4.61 -19.92
C VAL A 225 20.90 4.85 -19.48
N VAL A 226 19.93 4.56 -20.36
CA VAL A 226 18.50 4.74 -20.07
C VAL A 226 18.09 3.88 -18.87
N ARG A 227 18.47 2.60 -18.86
CA ARG A 227 18.16 1.68 -17.76
C ARG A 227 18.71 2.14 -16.41
N TRP A 228 19.98 2.56 -16.38
CA TRP A 228 20.63 3.04 -15.15
C TRP A 228 20.09 4.39 -14.67
N VAL A 229 19.74 5.31 -15.58
CA VAL A 229 19.07 6.57 -15.18
C VAL A 229 17.70 6.28 -14.55
N LEU A 230 16.92 5.39 -15.18
CA LEU A 230 15.61 5.00 -14.67
C LEU A 230 15.69 4.26 -13.32
N VAL A 231 16.66 3.36 -13.12
CA VAL A 231 16.81 2.67 -11.82
C VAL A 231 17.16 3.66 -10.72
N MET A 232 18.06 4.62 -10.99
CA MET A 232 18.42 5.63 -10.01
C MET A 232 17.24 6.55 -9.67
N PHE A 233 16.48 6.97 -10.68
CA PHE A 233 15.30 7.80 -10.48
C PHE A 233 14.24 7.08 -9.64
N SER A 234 13.89 5.84 -10.01
CA SER A 234 12.87 5.05 -9.33
C SER A 234 13.30 4.65 -7.92
N LEU A 235 14.58 4.33 -7.72
CA LEU A 235 15.16 4.06 -6.41
C LEU A 235 15.10 5.28 -5.50
N CYS A 236 15.42 6.47 -6.00
CA CYS A 236 15.33 7.71 -5.24
C CYS A 236 13.88 8.01 -4.83
N LEU A 237 12.94 7.90 -5.77
CA LEU A 237 11.55 8.23 -5.52
C LEU A 237 10.92 7.24 -4.52
N SER A 238 11.01 5.94 -4.79
CA SER A 238 10.47 4.90 -3.92
C SER A 238 11.20 4.82 -2.57
N GLY A 239 12.53 4.91 -2.58
CA GLY A 239 13.35 4.95 -1.36
C GLY A 239 13.05 6.15 -0.47
N SER A 240 12.76 7.32 -1.06
CA SER A 240 12.40 8.51 -0.28
C SER A 240 11.11 8.33 0.52
N VAL A 241 10.11 7.61 -0.01
CA VAL A 241 8.87 7.27 0.72
C VAL A 241 9.20 6.46 1.96
N LEU A 242 10.04 5.43 1.83
CA LEU A 242 10.44 4.57 2.95
C LEU A 242 11.22 5.37 4.00
N VAL A 243 12.20 6.17 3.56
CA VAL A 243 13.00 7.00 4.47
C VAL A 243 12.14 8.00 5.22
N MET A 244 11.29 8.76 4.53
CA MET A 244 10.39 9.75 5.16
C MET A 244 9.39 9.11 6.11
N THR A 245 8.96 7.88 5.81
CA THR A 245 8.02 7.13 6.65
C THR A 245 8.68 6.64 7.93
N PHE A 246 9.86 6.01 7.84
CA PHE A 246 10.49 5.38 9.00
C PHE A 246 11.41 6.30 9.79
N TRP A 247 11.86 7.42 9.22
CA TRP A 247 12.72 8.39 9.91
C TRP A 247 12.14 8.86 11.26
N PRO A 248 10.86 9.28 11.35
CA PRO A 248 10.28 9.70 12.63
C PRO A 248 10.22 8.61 13.69
N ALA A 249 10.19 7.33 13.30
CA ALA A 249 10.13 6.20 14.24
C ALA A 249 11.51 5.78 14.76
N VAL A 250 12.60 6.28 14.18
CA VAL A 250 13.97 5.93 14.62
C VAL A 250 14.80 7.14 15.03
N ARG A 251 14.40 8.36 14.67
CA ARG A 251 15.20 9.58 14.92
C ARG A 251 15.43 9.91 16.39
N ASP A 252 14.52 9.49 17.27
CA ASP A 252 14.59 9.76 18.71
C ASP A 252 15.49 8.73 19.44
N ASP A 253 15.93 7.68 18.73
CA ASP A 253 16.91 6.71 19.20
C ASP A 253 18.35 7.23 19.01
N ASN A 254 19.35 6.43 19.39
CA ASN A 254 20.75 6.73 19.13
C ASN A 254 20.97 6.93 17.62
N ARG A 255 21.57 8.06 17.25
CA ARG A 255 21.89 8.45 15.86
C ARG A 255 22.56 7.32 15.07
N ARG A 256 23.43 6.51 15.69
CA ARG A 256 24.07 5.36 15.01
C ARG A 256 23.07 4.28 14.62
N ILE A 257 22.14 3.95 15.52
CA ILE A 257 21.09 2.94 15.29
C ILE A 257 20.09 3.44 14.26
N ALA A 258 19.68 4.71 14.36
CA ALA A 258 18.78 5.35 13.42
C ALA A 258 19.35 5.31 11.98
N LEU A 259 20.60 5.76 11.81
CA LEU A 259 21.28 5.73 10.52
C LEU A 259 21.52 4.31 10.01
N ALA A 260 21.88 3.36 10.89
CA ALA A 260 22.04 1.97 10.50
C ALA A 260 20.73 1.34 10.01
N THR A 261 19.61 1.64 10.67
CA THR A 261 18.28 1.12 10.31
C THR A 261 17.85 1.67 8.96
N VAL A 262 17.90 2.99 8.79
CA VAL A 262 17.54 3.64 7.51
C VAL A 262 18.48 3.23 6.39
N GLY A 263 19.78 3.15 6.66
CA GLY A 263 20.78 2.67 5.71
C GLY A 263 20.52 1.23 5.26
N THR A 264 20.10 0.36 6.18
CA THR A 264 19.72 -1.04 5.85
C THR A 264 18.47 -1.09 4.97
N VAL A 265 17.45 -0.27 5.28
CA VAL A 265 16.23 -0.17 4.45
C VAL A 265 16.57 0.29 3.03
N VAL A 266 17.37 1.35 2.89
CA VAL A 266 17.79 1.86 1.57
C VAL A 266 18.63 0.84 0.83
N LEU A 267 19.56 0.15 1.51
CA LEU A 267 20.41 -0.87 0.92
C LEU A 267 19.58 -2.04 0.37
N LEU A 268 18.67 -2.60 1.16
CA LEU A 268 17.82 -3.71 0.73
C LEU A 268 16.91 -3.30 -0.45
N HIS A 269 16.41 -2.06 -0.43
CA HIS A 269 15.62 -1.53 -1.52
C HIS A 269 16.44 -1.36 -2.82
N ALA A 270 17.68 -0.87 -2.70
CA ALA A 270 18.62 -0.76 -3.80
C ALA A 270 19.01 -2.14 -4.35
N LEU A 271 19.24 -3.13 -3.49
CA LEU A 271 19.54 -4.50 -3.88
C LEU A 271 18.40 -5.13 -4.67
N LEU A 272 17.14 -4.90 -4.28
CA LEU A 272 15.99 -5.33 -5.06
C LEU A 272 15.98 -4.66 -6.44
N ALA A 273 16.10 -3.33 -6.51
CA ALA A 273 16.02 -2.57 -7.75
C ALA A 273 17.15 -2.95 -8.74
N VAL A 274 18.39 -2.94 -8.26
CA VAL A 274 19.57 -3.28 -9.05
C VAL A 274 19.57 -4.77 -9.40
N GLY A 275 19.18 -5.64 -8.47
CA GLY A 275 19.05 -7.08 -8.72
C GLY A 275 18.03 -7.39 -9.82
N CYS A 276 16.87 -6.72 -9.80
CA CYS A 276 15.88 -6.84 -10.85
C CYS A 276 16.41 -6.35 -12.20
N LEU A 277 17.06 -5.19 -12.25
CA LEU A 277 17.64 -4.68 -13.49
C LEU A 277 18.70 -5.66 -14.04
N ALA A 278 19.63 -6.08 -13.18
CA ALA A 278 20.74 -6.96 -13.54
C ALA A 278 20.26 -8.33 -14.04
N TYR A 279 19.31 -8.96 -13.35
CA TYR A 279 18.86 -10.31 -13.66
C TYR A 279 17.88 -10.37 -14.83
N PHE A 280 16.91 -9.45 -14.90
CA PHE A 280 15.83 -9.55 -15.88
C PHE A 280 16.13 -8.80 -17.20
N PHE A 281 17.00 -7.79 -17.18
CA PHE A 281 17.23 -6.90 -18.32
C PHE A 281 18.68 -6.86 -18.81
N ASP A 282 19.66 -7.04 -17.92
CA ASP A 282 21.11 -6.98 -18.22
C ASP A 282 21.81 -8.35 -18.18
N ALA A 283 21.07 -9.47 -18.11
CA ALA A 283 21.64 -10.80 -17.95
C ALA A 283 22.76 -11.07 -19.00
N PRO A 284 24.00 -11.38 -18.56
CA PRO A 284 25.08 -11.70 -19.48
C PRO A 284 24.72 -12.96 -20.25
N GLU A 285 24.91 -12.92 -21.57
CA GLU A 285 24.89 -14.11 -22.42
C GLU A 285 25.89 -15.10 -21.80
N LEU A 286 25.41 -16.18 -21.17
CA LEU A 286 26.26 -17.34 -20.92
C LEU A 286 26.57 -17.87 -22.31
N ASP A 287 27.74 -17.50 -22.84
CA ASP A 287 28.31 -18.05 -24.06
C ASP A 287 28.45 -19.56 -23.86
N PHE A 288 27.42 -20.31 -24.24
CA PHE A 288 27.55 -21.74 -24.38
C PHE A 288 28.49 -21.96 -25.58
N PRO A 289 29.65 -22.60 -25.40
CA PRO A 289 30.50 -22.94 -26.53
C PRO A 289 29.67 -23.73 -27.53
N ALA A 290 29.71 -23.31 -28.79
CA ALA A 290 28.93 -23.90 -29.87
C ALA A 290 29.02 -25.44 -29.83
N PRO A 291 27.93 -26.19 -30.09
CA PRO A 291 28.00 -27.64 -30.16
C PRO A 291 29.08 -28.02 -31.16
N ILE A 292 30.07 -28.79 -30.71
CA ILE A 292 31.08 -29.38 -31.58
C ILE A 292 30.31 -30.33 -32.51
N ILE A 293 30.02 -29.90 -33.73
CA ILE A 293 29.46 -30.77 -34.76
C ILE A 293 30.56 -31.80 -35.07
N PRO A 294 30.35 -33.10 -34.80
CA PRO A 294 31.34 -34.10 -35.20
C PRO A 294 31.45 -34.08 -36.72
N ALA A 295 32.67 -33.88 -37.23
CA ALA A 295 32.96 -33.96 -38.65
C ALA A 295 32.51 -35.31 -39.18
N HIS A 296 31.56 -35.30 -40.13
CA HIS A 296 31.11 -36.50 -40.82
C HIS A 296 32.27 -37.00 -41.69
N ASN A 297 33.05 -37.97 -41.19
CA ASN A 297 33.98 -38.75 -42.01
C ASN A 297 33.17 -39.63 -42.97
N GLY A 298 32.80 -39.07 -44.12
CA GLY A 298 32.23 -39.83 -45.23
C GLY A 298 33.33 -40.67 -45.90
N THR A 299 33.37 -41.95 -45.56
CA THR A 299 34.19 -42.96 -46.23
C THR A 299 33.80 -43.04 -47.70
N THR A 300 34.69 -42.64 -48.60
CA THR A 300 34.51 -42.77 -50.06
C THR A 300 34.66 -44.24 -50.43
N VAL A 301 33.55 -44.93 -50.73
CA VAL A 301 33.58 -46.26 -51.33
C VAL A 301 33.93 -46.08 -52.82
N VAL A 302 35.17 -46.44 -53.18
CA VAL A 302 35.62 -46.53 -54.56
C VAL A 302 35.07 -47.82 -55.16
N THR A 303 34.06 -47.72 -56.02
CA THR A 303 33.67 -48.79 -56.95
C THR A 303 34.61 -48.77 -58.15
N LYS A 304 35.39 -49.84 -58.34
CA LYS A 304 36.13 -50.09 -59.58
C LYS A 304 35.17 -50.68 -60.62
N SER A 305 35.16 -50.10 -61.81
CA SER A 305 34.77 -50.75 -63.07
C SER A 305 36.00 -50.94 -63.94
#